data_AF-A0A852PIA5-F1
#
_entry.id   AF-A0A852PIA5-F1
#
_cell.length_a   1.000
_cell.length_b   1.000
_cell.length_c   1.000
_cell.angle_alpha   90.00
_cell.angle_beta   90.00
_cell.angle_gamma   90.00
#
_symmetry.space_group_name_H-M   'P 1'
#
loop_
_entity.id
_entity.type
_entity.pdbx_description
1 polymer ?
#
loop_
_entity_poly.entity_id
_entity_poly.type
_entity_poly.pdbx_seq_one_letter_code
_entity_poly.pdbx_strand_id
1 'polypeptide(L)'
;PQLRRAIEECKRVILALPEHSERQKDAVVRLIHLRLKLQELKDPGEDEPNIRVILEHRFYKEKSKSVKQMCDKCSTIIWGLIQTWYTCTGGSATPPPCLCSPYPHTDTHPCPPGCYYRCHSKCLPLVSRPCVRAQVSHQAEYQLSICPESGLDSQDYRCAECRAPISLRELP
;
A
#
# COMPACT_ATOMS: atom_id res chain seq x y z
N PRO A 1 20.17 -22.50 5.80
CA PRO A 1 20.70 -23.52 6.76
C PRO A 1 22.15 -23.22 7.24
N GLN A 2 23.10 -22.99 6.34
CA GLN A 2 24.52 -22.80 6.69
C GLN A 2 24.81 -21.43 7.33
N LEU A 3 24.27 -20.34 6.79
CA LEU A 3 24.51 -18.98 7.31
C LEU A 3 23.97 -18.78 8.75
N ARG A 4 22.80 -19.36 9.05
CA ARG A 4 22.22 -19.33 10.41
C ARG A 4 23.12 -20.02 11.43
N ARG A 5 23.72 -21.17 11.07
CA ARG A 5 24.69 -21.87 11.91
C ARG A 5 25.95 -21.04 12.13
N ALA A 6 26.46 -20.39 11.07
CA ALA A 6 27.63 -19.50 11.17
C ALA A 6 27.37 -18.29 12.10
N ILE A 7 26.14 -17.76 12.12
CA ILE A 7 25.74 -16.68 13.04
C ILE A 7 25.75 -17.15 14.49
N GLU A 8 25.16 -18.32 14.77
CA GLU A 8 25.16 -18.86 16.15
C GLU A 8 26.57 -19.17 16.64
N GLU A 9 27.43 -19.72 15.77
CA GLU A 9 28.82 -19.94 16.11
C GLU A 9 29.57 -18.63 16.38
N CYS A 10 29.32 -17.60 15.57
CA CYS A 10 29.93 -16.29 15.76
C CYS A 10 29.49 -15.64 17.08
N LYS A 11 28.21 -15.79 17.48
CA LYS A 11 27.72 -15.34 18.79
C LYS A 11 28.43 -16.07 19.93
N ARG A 12 28.58 -17.39 19.83
CA ARG A 12 29.28 -18.21 20.83
C ARG A 12 30.72 -17.75 21.03
N VAL A 13 31.43 -17.45 19.94
CA VAL A 13 32.81 -16.94 19.98
C VAL A 13 32.88 -15.57 20.65
N ILE A 14 31.96 -14.65 20.34
CA ILE A 14 31.94 -13.31 20.97
C ILE A 14 31.78 -13.42 22.49
N LEU A 15 30.91 -14.32 22.96
CA LEU A 15 30.66 -14.54 24.38
C LEU A 15 31.83 -15.22 25.12
N ALA A 16 32.68 -15.97 24.41
CA ALA A 16 33.84 -16.65 24.99
C ALA A 16 35.11 -15.78 25.00
N LEU A 17 35.11 -14.64 24.30
CA LEU A 17 36.25 -13.74 24.23
C LEU A 17 36.22 -12.70 25.37
N PRO A 18 37.39 -12.22 25.83
CA PRO A 18 37.46 -11.15 26.82
C PRO A 18 36.78 -9.88 26.32
N GLU A 19 36.01 -9.25 27.21
CA GLU A 19 35.34 -7.97 26.92
C GLU A 19 36.35 -6.89 26.50
N HIS A 20 35.96 -6.07 25.52
CA HIS A 20 36.76 -5.01 24.92
C HIS A 20 38.04 -5.44 24.18
N SER A 21 38.29 -6.74 24.04
CA SER A 21 39.42 -7.21 23.22
C SER A 21 39.21 -6.88 21.72
N GLU A 22 40.30 -6.58 21.02
CA GLU A 22 40.26 -6.37 19.55
C GLU A 22 39.65 -7.58 18.82
N ARG A 23 39.95 -8.80 19.28
CA ARG A 23 39.37 -10.03 18.75
C ARG A 23 37.86 -10.11 18.94
N GLN A 24 37.33 -9.57 20.04
CA GLN A 24 35.88 -9.50 20.26
C GLN A 24 35.23 -8.52 19.28
N LYS A 25 35.85 -7.35 19.05
CA LYS A 25 35.37 -6.36 18.07
C LYS A 25 35.35 -6.94 16.64
N ASP A 26 36.41 -7.63 16.23
CA ASP A 26 36.47 -8.31 14.92
C ASP A 26 35.37 -9.37 14.77
N ALA A 27 35.12 -10.15 15.81
CA ALA A 27 34.05 -11.14 15.82
C ALA A 27 32.65 -10.48 15.72
N VAL A 28 32.45 -9.32 16.34
CA VAL A 28 31.21 -8.51 16.21
C VAL A 28 31.05 -7.98 14.78
N VAL A 29 32.12 -7.47 14.15
CA VAL A 29 32.08 -7.02 12.74
C VAL A 29 31.69 -8.19 11.82
N ARG A 30 32.28 -9.37 12.03
CA ARG A 30 31.91 -10.58 11.29
C ARG A 30 30.44 -10.97 11.51
N LEU A 31 29.93 -10.85 12.74
CA LEU A 31 28.52 -11.11 13.04
C LEU A 31 27.59 -10.15 12.28
N ILE A 32 27.95 -8.87 12.18
CA ILE A 32 27.19 -7.88 11.39
C ILE A 32 27.16 -8.28 9.91
N HIS A 33 28.32 -8.58 9.32
CA HIS A 33 28.40 -9.04 7.92
C HIS A 33 27.56 -10.29 7.66
N LEU A 34 27.62 -11.28 8.57
CA LEU A 34 26.82 -12.50 8.44
C LEU A 34 25.32 -12.23 8.53
N ARG A 35 24.88 -11.30 9.39
CA ARG A 35 23.47 -10.90 9.50
C ARG A 35 22.99 -10.13 8.28
N LEU A 36 23.80 -9.22 7.74
CA LEU A 36 23.50 -8.51 6.49
C LEU A 36 23.36 -9.51 5.32
N LYS A 37 24.31 -10.44 5.18
CA LYS A 37 24.25 -11.48 4.14
C LYS A 37 23.07 -12.44 4.34
N LEU A 38 22.67 -12.72 5.58
CA LEU A 38 21.44 -13.49 5.85
C LEU A 38 20.21 -12.72 5.40
N GLN A 39 20.20 -11.40 5.54
CA GLN A 39 19.11 -10.53 5.11
C GLN A 39 19.07 -10.37 3.58
N GLU A 40 20.22 -10.33 2.91
CA GLU A 40 20.33 -10.29 1.44
C GLU A 40 19.89 -11.60 0.79
N LEU A 41 20.31 -12.75 1.35
CA LEU A 41 19.93 -14.08 0.86
C LEU A 41 18.53 -14.51 1.31
N LYS A 42 17.97 -13.84 2.31
CA LYS A 42 16.54 -13.93 2.59
C LYS A 42 15.84 -13.07 1.54
N ASP A 43 15.70 -13.65 0.36
CA ASP A 43 14.98 -13.08 -0.77
C ASP A 43 13.69 -12.42 -0.25
N PRO A 44 13.44 -11.13 -0.53
CA PRO A 44 12.20 -10.44 -0.09
C PRO A 44 10.95 -10.93 -0.87
N GLY A 45 11.03 -12.10 -1.50
CA GLY A 45 10.08 -12.66 -2.45
C GLY A 45 9.51 -14.04 -2.11
N GLU A 46 9.43 -14.46 -0.84
CA GLU A 46 8.55 -15.58 -0.45
C GLU A 46 7.28 -15.07 0.27
N ASP A 47 6.26 -14.85 -0.55
CA ASP A 47 4.81 -15.08 -0.38
C ASP A 47 4.18 -15.08 1.03
N GLU A 48 3.93 -13.90 1.60
CA GLU A 48 2.52 -13.60 1.92
C GLU A 48 1.94 -13.04 0.62
N PRO A 49 0.74 -13.43 0.16
CA PRO A 49 0.12 -12.75 -0.96
C PRO A 49 0.14 -11.27 -0.60
N ASN A 50 0.85 -10.45 -1.37
CA ASN A 50 1.06 -9.03 -1.05
C ASN A 50 -0.25 -8.24 -1.02
N ILE A 51 -1.38 -8.92 -1.20
CA ILE A 51 -2.73 -8.44 -1.41
C ILE A 51 -3.56 -8.80 -0.19
N ARG A 52 -3.91 -7.79 0.61
CA ARG A 52 -4.94 -7.92 1.65
C ARG A 52 -6.27 -7.45 1.10
N VAL A 53 -7.31 -8.27 1.21
CA VAL A 53 -8.65 -7.90 0.76
C VAL A 53 -9.48 -7.42 1.95
N ILE A 54 -9.94 -6.16 1.91
CA ILE A 54 -10.76 -5.54 2.98
C ILE A 54 -11.85 -4.72 2.35
N LEU A 55 -13.13 -5.06 2.59
CA LEU A 55 -14.28 -4.37 2.00
C LEU A 55 -14.12 -4.17 0.47
N GLU A 56 -13.71 -5.25 -0.21
CA GLU A 56 -13.43 -5.30 -1.66
C GLU A 56 -12.25 -4.44 -2.14
N HIS A 57 -11.54 -3.75 -1.24
CA HIS A 57 -10.23 -3.18 -1.56
C HIS A 57 -9.21 -4.30 -1.71
N ARG A 58 -8.29 -4.17 -2.66
CA ARG A 58 -7.15 -5.07 -2.87
C ARG A 58 -5.87 -4.32 -2.55
N PHE A 59 -5.41 -4.44 -1.31
CA PHE A 59 -4.31 -3.66 -0.75
C PHE A 59 -2.96 -4.32 -1.00
N TYR A 60 -2.09 -3.64 -1.76
CA TYR A 60 -0.71 -4.04 -1.99
C TYR A 60 0.22 -3.33 -1.03
N LYS A 61 1.15 -4.05 -0.39
CA LYS A 61 2.21 -3.41 0.40
C LYS A 61 3.16 -2.69 -0.54
N GLU A 62 3.37 -1.42 -0.29
CA GLU A 62 4.28 -0.59 -1.09
C GLU A 62 5.74 -0.87 -0.68
N LYS A 63 6.62 -1.03 -1.66
CA LYS A 63 8.07 -1.27 -1.45
C LYS A 63 8.90 0.01 -1.61
N SER A 64 8.29 1.04 -2.20
CA SER A 64 8.91 2.31 -2.57
C SER A 64 9.30 3.12 -1.34
N LYS A 65 10.46 3.78 -1.37
CA LYS A 65 11.07 4.47 -0.21
C LYS A 65 10.97 5.99 -0.22
N SER A 66 10.44 6.63 -1.26
CA SER A 66 10.85 8.02 -1.54
C SER A 66 9.76 9.09 -1.66
N VAL A 67 8.48 8.80 -1.35
CA VAL A 67 7.41 9.80 -1.48
C VAL A 67 6.62 9.93 -0.18
N LYS A 68 6.44 11.17 0.30
CA LYS A 68 5.48 11.50 1.37
C LYS A 68 4.07 11.27 0.81
N GLN A 69 3.34 10.32 1.37
CA GLN A 69 1.96 10.04 0.98
C GLN A 69 1.03 10.47 2.11
N MET A 70 -0.21 10.84 1.80
CA MET A 70 -1.23 11.05 2.83
C MET A 70 -1.99 9.74 3.06
N CYS A 71 -2.32 9.42 4.30
CA CYS A 71 -3.18 8.29 4.62
C CYS A 71 -4.66 8.70 4.54
N ASP A 72 -5.46 8.00 3.74
CA ASP A 72 -6.89 8.25 3.58
C ASP A 72 -7.73 7.86 4.80
N LYS A 73 -7.17 7.11 5.76
CA LYS A 73 -7.88 6.69 6.97
C LYS A 73 -7.74 7.67 8.14
N CYS A 74 -6.54 8.22 8.34
CA CYS A 74 -6.26 9.10 9.48
C CYS A 74 -5.82 10.50 9.06
N SER A 75 -5.75 10.77 7.76
CA SER A 75 -5.34 12.06 7.18
C SER A 75 -3.94 12.54 7.59
N THR A 76 -3.10 11.64 8.10
CA THR A 76 -1.70 11.95 8.47
C THR A 76 -0.71 11.45 7.42
N ILE A 77 0.48 12.05 7.41
CA ILE A 77 1.55 11.70 6.48
C ILE A 77 2.07 10.29 6.77
N ILE A 78 2.16 9.50 5.70
CA ILE A 78 2.90 8.25 5.62
C ILE A 78 4.34 8.60 5.25
N TRP A 79 5.25 8.35 6.18
CA TRP A 79 6.67 8.61 6.00
C TRP A 79 7.34 7.42 5.32
N GLY A 80 7.52 7.52 4.01
CA GLY A 80 7.82 6.36 3.17
C GLY A 80 9.11 5.60 3.47
N LEU A 81 10.03 6.23 4.21
CA LEU A 81 11.30 5.64 4.64
C LEU A 81 11.20 4.81 5.92
N ILE A 82 10.20 5.09 6.77
CA ILE A 82 10.13 4.57 8.15
C ILE A 82 8.82 3.86 8.47
N GLN A 83 7.79 4.00 7.63
CA GLN A 83 6.47 3.40 7.84
C GLN A 83 6.15 2.42 6.71
N THR A 84 5.49 1.31 7.06
CA THR A 84 4.84 0.44 6.09
C THR A 84 3.45 0.97 5.76
N TRP A 85 3.07 0.97 4.49
CA TRP A 85 1.72 1.30 4.04
C TRP A 85 1.27 0.42 2.89
N TYR A 86 -0.01 0.53 2.59
CA TYR A 86 -0.69 -0.24 1.57
C TYR A 86 -1.44 0.68 0.62
N THR A 87 -1.56 0.28 -0.64
CA THR A 87 -2.31 0.98 -1.68
C THR A 87 -3.34 0.02 -2.30
N CYS A 88 -4.60 0.44 -2.39
CA CYS A 88 -5.63 -0.28 -3.12
C CYS A 88 -5.51 -0.02 -4.63
N THR A 89 -5.48 -1.07 -5.46
CA THR A 89 -5.47 -0.92 -6.93
C THR A 89 -6.86 -1.04 -7.58
N GLY A 90 -7.88 -1.42 -6.81
CA GLY A 90 -9.27 -1.42 -7.29
C GLY A 90 -9.66 -2.57 -8.21
N GLY A 91 -9.27 -3.81 -7.87
CA GLY A 91 -10.04 -4.98 -8.30
C GLY A 91 -9.48 -5.87 -9.40
N SER A 92 -8.51 -5.48 -10.23
CA SER A 92 -7.97 -6.36 -11.27
C SER A 92 -6.63 -7.01 -10.86
N ALA A 93 -6.63 -8.32 -10.56
CA ALA A 93 -5.39 -9.12 -10.55
C ALA A 93 -5.00 -9.62 -11.95
N THR A 94 -5.91 -9.43 -12.88
CA THR A 94 -5.72 -9.45 -14.33
C THR A 94 -6.62 -8.34 -14.82
N PRO A 95 -6.20 -7.47 -15.76
CA PRO A 95 -7.18 -6.65 -16.46
C PRO A 95 -8.25 -7.63 -16.98
N PRO A 96 -9.52 -7.56 -16.55
CA PRO A 96 -10.54 -8.18 -17.37
C PRO A 96 -10.38 -7.55 -18.76
N PRO A 97 -10.45 -8.29 -19.87
CA PRO A 97 -10.76 -7.62 -21.13
C PRO A 97 -12.03 -6.84 -20.83
N CYS A 98 -11.92 -5.51 -20.93
CA CYS A 98 -13.02 -4.64 -20.63
C CYS A 98 -14.21 -5.13 -21.46
N LEU A 99 -15.24 -5.70 -20.83
CA LEU A 99 -16.44 -6.20 -21.52
C LEU A 99 -17.19 -5.07 -22.26
N CYS A 100 -16.73 -3.82 -22.14
CA CYS A 100 -17.27 -2.67 -22.84
C CYS A 100 -16.71 -2.44 -24.26
N SER A 101 -15.74 -3.21 -24.77
CA SER A 101 -15.35 -3.05 -26.19
C SER A 101 -14.67 -4.28 -26.83
N PRO A 102 -15.16 -4.76 -28.00
CA PRO A 102 -14.47 -5.77 -28.80
C PRO A 102 -13.27 -5.23 -29.62
N TYR A 103 -12.89 -3.94 -29.48
CA TYR A 103 -11.79 -3.33 -30.24
C TYR A 103 -10.48 -3.17 -29.44
N PRO A 104 -9.31 -3.33 -30.08
CA PRO A 104 -8.00 -3.16 -29.45
C PRO A 104 -7.80 -1.73 -28.93
N HIS A 105 -7.26 -1.63 -27.72
CA HIS A 105 -7.02 -0.38 -27.01
C HIS A 105 -6.01 0.52 -27.75
N THR A 106 -6.46 1.71 -28.17
CA THR A 106 -5.60 2.81 -28.61
C THR A 106 -5.44 3.82 -27.46
N ASP A 107 -4.40 4.67 -27.52
CA ASP A 107 -4.06 5.73 -26.55
C ASP A 107 -5.19 6.74 -26.23
N THR A 108 -6.35 6.60 -26.88
CA THR A 108 -7.49 7.51 -26.79
C THR A 108 -8.49 7.15 -25.68
N HIS A 109 -8.39 5.97 -25.05
CA HIS A 109 -9.30 5.55 -23.97
C HIS A 109 -8.55 4.95 -22.78
N PRO A 110 -8.08 5.78 -21.83
CA PRO A 110 -7.42 5.29 -20.63
C PRO A 110 -8.41 4.47 -19.77
N CYS A 111 -7.96 3.31 -19.27
CA CYS A 111 -8.69 2.55 -18.26
C CYS A 111 -9.06 3.47 -17.09
N PRO A 112 -10.27 3.33 -16.50
CA PRO A 112 -10.66 4.23 -15.43
C PRO A 112 -9.70 4.07 -14.25
N PRO A 113 -9.32 5.19 -13.59
CA PRO A 113 -8.33 5.18 -12.52
C PRO A 113 -8.72 4.16 -11.45
N GLY A 114 -7.71 3.44 -10.93
CA GLY A 114 -7.89 2.53 -9.80
C GLY A 114 -8.41 3.25 -8.54
N CYS A 115 -8.70 2.48 -7.48
CA CYS A 115 -9.18 3.06 -6.22
C CYS A 115 -8.14 3.99 -5.56
N TYR A 116 -6.85 3.65 -5.64
CA TYR A 116 -5.71 4.37 -5.06
C TYR A 116 -5.80 4.69 -3.56
N TYR A 117 -6.73 4.09 -2.80
CA TYR A 117 -6.81 4.27 -1.35
C TYR A 117 -5.50 3.85 -0.67
N ARG A 118 -4.88 4.76 0.07
CA ARG A 118 -3.61 4.59 0.76
C ARG A 118 -3.80 4.62 2.27
N CYS A 119 -3.23 3.65 2.97
CA CYS A 119 -3.27 3.65 4.42
C CYS A 119 -2.02 3.07 5.07
N HIS A 120 -1.67 3.59 6.25
CA HIS A 120 -0.63 2.97 7.08
C HIS A 120 -0.98 1.53 7.39
N SER A 121 0.02 0.71 7.68
CA SER A 121 -0.18 -0.65 8.19
C SER A 121 -1.07 -0.70 9.44
N LYS A 122 -0.98 0.29 10.34
CA LYS A 122 -1.83 0.40 11.54
C LYS A 122 -3.28 0.80 11.23
N CYS A 123 -3.49 1.49 10.10
CA CYS A 123 -4.80 1.98 9.69
C CYS A 123 -5.56 0.99 8.82
N LEU A 124 -4.85 0.05 8.20
CA LEU A 124 -5.42 -1.01 7.36
C LEU A 124 -6.60 -1.77 8.01
N PRO A 125 -6.52 -2.27 9.26
CA PRO A 125 -7.66 -2.94 9.90
C PRO A 125 -8.81 -2.00 10.29
N LEU A 126 -8.59 -0.68 10.21
CA LEU A 126 -9.60 0.34 10.54
C LEU A 126 -10.33 0.85 9.30
N VAL A 127 -10.00 0.37 8.09
CA VAL A 127 -10.71 0.73 6.87
C VAL A 127 -12.17 0.29 7.00
N SER A 128 -13.07 1.26 6.90
CA SER A 128 -14.51 1.08 7.16
C SER A 128 -15.38 1.35 5.94
N ARG A 129 -14.80 1.82 4.84
CA ARG A 129 -15.52 2.15 3.61
C ARG A 129 -15.25 1.07 2.56
N PRO A 130 -16.29 0.62 1.83
CA PRO A 130 -16.09 -0.31 0.73
C PRO A 130 -15.38 0.35 -0.45
N CYS A 131 -14.73 -0.49 -1.26
CA CYS A 131 -14.03 -0.05 -2.45
C CYS A 131 -15.03 0.38 -3.52
N VAL A 132 -15.28 1.68 -3.63
CA VAL A 132 -16.20 2.27 -4.63
C VAL A 132 -15.86 1.77 -6.05
N ARG A 133 -14.55 1.62 -6.36
CA ARG A 133 -14.10 1.10 -7.66
C ARG A 133 -14.57 -0.34 -7.92
N ALA A 134 -14.54 -1.19 -6.90
CA ALA A 134 -15.03 -2.56 -7.01
C ALA A 134 -16.56 -2.56 -7.17
N GLN A 135 -17.28 -1.80 -6.33
CA GLN A 135 -18.74 -1.71 -6.36
C GLN A 135 -19.27 -1.28 -7.75
N VAL A 136 -18.74 -0.18 -8.29
CA VAL A 136 -19.15 0.35 -9.61
C VAL A 136 -18.76 -0.59 -10.76
N SER A 137 -17.73 -1.44 -10.58
CA SER A 137 -17.36 -2.42 -11.60
C SER A 137 -18.35 -3.58 -11.73
N HIS A 138 -19.10 -3.90 -10.66
CA HIS A 138 -20.09 -4.97 -10.67
C HIS A 138 -21.49 -4.45 -11.01
N GLN A 139 -21.89 -3.32 -10.43
CA GLN A 139 -23.19 -2.70 -10.62
C GLN A 139 -23.03 -1.17 -10.57
N ALA A 140 -23.00 -0.54 -11.75
CA ALA A 140 -23.00 0.92 -11.85
C ALA A 140 -24.45 1.42 -11.92
N GLU A 141 -24.90 2.09 -10.85
CA GLU A 141 -26.13 2.87 -10.88
C GLU A 141 -25.78 4.35 -11.06
N TYR A 142 -26.35 4.97 -12.08
CA TYR A 142 -26.11 6.37 -12.40
C TYR A 142 -27.21 7.24 -11.81
N GLN A 143 -26.83 8.33 -11.15
CA GLN A 143 -27.79 9.35 -10.70
C GLN A 143 -28.18 10.24 -11.88
N LEU A 144 -29.27 9.90 -12.55
CA LEU A 144 -29.78 10.61 -13.73
C LEU A 144 -30.45 11.94 -13.40
N SER A 145 -30.73 12.21 -12.12
CA SER A 145 -31.30 13.47 -11.66
C SER A 145 -30.27 14.56 -11.38
N ILE A 146 -29.00 14.37 -11.75
CA ILE A 146 -28.00 15.44 -11.70
C ILE A 146 -28.17 16.30 -12.97
N CYS A 147 -28.56 17.56 -12.78
CA CYS A 147 -28.57 18.60 -13.81
C CYS A 147 -27.12 19.07 -14.05
N PRO A 148 -26.54 18.88 -15.25
CA PRO A 148 -25.16 19.25 -15.53
C PRO A 148 -24.92 20.76 -15.55
N GLU A 149 -25.96 21.57 -15.72
CA GLU A 149 -25.90 23.03 -15.77
C GLU A 149 -25.86 23.68 -14.37
N SER A 150 -26.13 22.91 -13.31
CA SER A 150 -26.18 23.40 -11.93
C SER A 150 -25.13 22.72 -11.06
N GLY A 151 -24.55 23.46 -10.11
CA GLY A 151 -23.64 22.88 -9.11
C GLY A 151 -24.32 21.81 -8.26
N LEU A 152 -23.55 20.81 -7.80
CA LEU A 152 -24.06 19.72 -6.95
C LEU A 152 -24.60 20.25 -5.61
N ASP A 153 -23.95 21.26 -5.06
CA ASP A 153 -24.38 21.99 -3.85
C ASP A 153 -25.74 22.70 -4.04
N SER A 154 -26.00 23.25 -5.22
CA SER A 154 -27.26 23.92 -5.59
C SER A 154 -28.41 22.94 -5.85
N GLN A 155 -28.09 21.65 -6.01
CA GLN A 155 -29.04 20.55 -6.20
C GLN A 155 -29.16 19.67 -4.94
N ASP A 156 -28.78 20.21 -3.77
CA ASP A 156 -28.84 19.55 -2.46
C ASP A 156 -28.02 18.25 -2.32
N TYR A 157 -27.09 17.98 -3.23
CA TYR A 157 -26.18 16.84 -3.09
C TYR A 157 -25.10 17.13 -2.04
N ARG A 158 -24.89 16.14 -1.18
CA ARG A 158 -24.02 16.22 0.00
C ARG A 158 -23.08 15.02 0.05
N CYS A 159 -21.92 15.21 0.65
CA CYS A 159 -21.00 14.11 0.93
C CYS A 159 -21.71 13.02 1.75
N ALA A 160 -21.61 11.77 1.32
CA ALA A 160 -22.26 10.64 1.96
C ALA A 160 -21.79 10.41 3.42
N GLU A 161 -20.59 10.87 3.79
CA GLU A 161 -20.06 10.75 5.15
C GLU A 161 -20.42 11.94 6.03
N CYS A 162 -19.95 13.12 5.67
CA CYS A 162 -20.00 14.29 6.54
C CYS A 162 -21.21 15.18 6.28
N ARG A 163 -22.03 14.86 5.26
CA ARG A 163 -23.19 15.67 4.83
C ARG A 163 -22.84 17.11 4.42
N ALA A 164 -21.55 17.43 4.29
CA ALA A 164 -21.09 18.71 3.79
C ALA A 164 -21.59 18.90 2.33
N PRO A 165 -21.96 20.13 1.94
CA PRO A 165 -22.27 20.44 0.55
C PRO A 165 -21.10 20.06 -0.37
N ILE A 166 -21.40 19.46 -1.52
CA ILE A 166 -20.37 19.17 -2.52
C ILE A 166 -20.17 20.44 -3.36
N SER A 167 -19.29 21.33 -2.92
CA SER A 167 -18.91 22.52 -3.69
C SER A 167 -17.51 22.35 -4.26
N LEU A 168 -17.35 22.67 -5.55
CA LEU A 168 -16.03 22.67 -6.21
C LEU A 168 -15.24 23.97 -5.95
N ARG A 169 -15.78 24.89 -5.14
CA ARG A 169 -15.06 26.08 -4.73
C ARG A 169 -14.29 25.79 -3.45
N GLU A 170 -12.97 25.97 -3.56
CA GLU A 170 -11.95 26.05 -2.51
C GLU A 170 -11.28 24.73 -2.10
N LEU A 171 -10.22 24.40 -2.84
CA LEU A 171 -8.96 23.98 -2.21
C LEU A 171 -7.96 25.14 -2.37
N PRO A 172 -7.28 25.59 -1.30
CA PRO A 172 -6.17 26.54 -1.42
C PRO A 172 -4.99 25.97 -2.21
#